data_AF-A0A350ARN6-F1
#
_entry.id   AF-A0A350ARN6-F1
#
_cell.length_a   1.000
_cell.length_b   1.000
_cell.length_c   1.000
_cell.angle_alpha   90.00
_cell.angle_beta   90.00
_cell.angle_gamma   90.00
#
_symmetry.space_group_name_H-M   'P 1'
#
loop_
_entity.id
_entity.type
_entity.pdbx_description
1 polymer ?
#
loop_
_entity_poly.entity_id
_entity_poly.type
_entity_poly.pdbx_seq_one_letter_code
_entity_poly.pdbx_strand_id
1 'polypeptide(L)'
;MSEPNPSTPINQQTADGLRYARWAGHLLGILLIGLAIKNLLVGAMGTFTAVQTSYFIIYGLLLNAPFTKVPDAYWKRVYAVLIALSFLFVFLMIATVMFAYMAAADRGEKLGVPGFEGTLIFLALLQVPVILFQRKPDLLD
;
A
#
# COMPACT_ATOMS: atom_id res chain seq x y z
N MET A 1 -0.73 24.81 43.67
CA MET A 1 -0.29 25.21 42.32
C MET A 1 0.20 23.92 41.67
N SER A 2 -0.69 23.23 40.96
CA SER A 2 -0.39 21.91 40.40
C SER A 2 0.47 22.09 39.16
N GLU A 3 1.66 21.51 39.16
CA GLU A 3 2.53 21.47 37.98
C GLU A 3 1.80 20.79 36.80
N PRO A 4 2.00 21.24 35.56
CA PRO A 4 1.47 20.56 34.39
C PRO A 4 2.13 19.17 34.26
N ASN A 5 1.30 18.13 34.24
CA ASN A 5 1.69 16.74 34.09
C ASN A 5 2.53 16.56 32.80
N PRO A 6 3.78 16.05 32.88
CA PRO A 6 4.60 15.83 31.69
C PRO A 6 3.88 14.83 30.78
N SER A 7 3.62 15.27 29.56
CA SER A 7 3.11 14.50 28.41
C SER A 7 3.33 12.99 28.55
N THR A 8 2.23 12.25 28.62
CA THR A 8 2.21 10.78 28.63
C THR A 8 3.21 10.26 27.60
N PRO A 9 4.23 9.48 27.98
CA PRO A 9 5.15 8.93 27.00
C PRO A 9 4.35 8.00 26.10
N ILE A 10 4.37 8.25 24.79
CA ILE A 10 3.75 7.35 23.80
C ILE A 10 4.16 5.92 24.15
N ASN A 11 3.16 5.06 24.36
CA ASN A 11 3.39 3.67 24.70
C ASN A 11 4.33 3.06 23.65
N GLN A 12 5.49 2.56 24.10
CA GLN A 12 6.52 2.00 23.23
C GLN A 12 5.97 0.91 22.29
N GLN A 13 4.94 0.17 22.74
CA GLN A 13 4.24 -0.82 21.92
C GLN A 13 3.54 -0.19 20.70
N THR A 14 2.92 0.97 20.87
CA THR A 14 2.24 1.71 19.80
C THR A 14 3.25 2.25 18.78
N ALA A 15 4.38 2.75 19.26
CA ALA A 15 5.48 3.22 18.40
C ALA A 15 6.08 2.07 17.57
N ASP A 16 6.30 0.90 18.18
CA ASP A 16 6.84 -0.26 17.47
C ASP A 16 5.85 -0.83 16.45
N GLY A 17 4.55 -0.91 16.80
CA GLY A 17 3.51 -1.32 15.85
C GLY A 17 3.49 -0.46 14.59
N LEU A 18 3.67 0.85 14.76
CA LEU A 18 3.74 1.80 13.64
C LEU A 18 5.00 1.62 12.78
N ARG A 19 6.13 1.24 13.38
CA ARG A 19 7.38 0.93 12.66
C ARG A 19 7.24 -0.37 11.85
N TYR A 20 6.65 -1.42 12.44
CA TYR A 20 6.38 -2.67 11.72
C TYR A 20 5.41 -2.48 10.56
N ALA A 21 4.34 -1.71 10.78
CA ALA A 21 3.36 -1.43 9.74
C ALA A 21 3.96 -0.63 8.57
N ARG A 22 4.93 0.24 8.84
CA ARG A 22 5.69 0.93 7.80
C ARG A 22 6.64 0.01 7.03
N TRP A 23 7.31 -0.91 7.74
CA TRP A 23 8.10 -1.97 7.10
C TRP A 23 7.24 -2.82 6.17
N ALA A 24 6.01 -3.14 6.58
CA ALA A 24 5.06 -3.84 5.72
C ALA A 24 4.76 -3.06 4.42
N GLY A 25 4.70 -1.73 4.48
CA GLY A 25 4.59 -0.86 3.30
C GLY A 25 5.79 -0.90 2.37
N HIS A 26 7.00 -0.94 2.93
CA HIS A 26 8.22 -1.10 2.14
C HIS A 26 8.28 -2.47 1.45
N LEU A 27 7.95 -3.54 2.19
CA LEU A 27 7.86 -4.88 1.64
C LEU A 27 6.81 -4.97 0.53
N LEU A 28 5.63 -4.36 0.73
CA LEU A 28 4.60 -4.26 -0.30
C LEU A 28 5.14 -3.52 -1.53
N GLY A 29 5.80 -2.37 -1.36
CA GLY A 29 6.36 -1.61 -2.47
C GLY A 29 7.40 -2.40 -3.27
N ILE A 30 8.29 -3.12 -2.59
CA ILE A 30 9.28 -4.01 -3.23
C ILE A 30 8.58 -5.14 -3.99
N LEU A 31 7.57 -5.76 -3.38
CA LEU A 31 6.81 -6.85 -3.98
C LEU A 31 6.07 -6.38 -5.25
N LEU A 32 5.44 -5.21 -5.22
CA LEU A 32 4.76 -4.63 -6.40
C LEU A 32 5.75 -4.37 -7.54
N ILE A 33 6.93 -3.82 -7.23
CA ILE A 33 7.99 -3.62 -8.22
C ILE A 33 8.46 -4.97 -8.78
N GLY A 34 8.64 -5.99 -7.93
CA GLY A 34 8.99 -7.34 -8.35
C GLY A 34 7.96 -7.97 -9.28
N LEU A 35 6.66 -7.80 -8.98
CA LEU A 35 5.57 -8.26 -9.84
C LEU A 35 5.54 -7.52 -11.18
N ALA A 36 5.80 -6.20 -11.17
CA ALA A 36 5.92 -5.41 -12.40
C ALA A 36 7.08 -5.91 -13.28
N ILE A 37 8.25 -6.17 -12.69
CA ILE A 37 9.41 -6.73 -13.40
C ILE A 37 9.07 -8.11 -13.97
N LYS A 38 8.42 -8.98 -13.19
CA LYS A 38 7.95 -10.30 -13.68
C LYS A 38 7.05 -10.16 -14.90
N ASN A 39 6.08 -9.24 -14.87
CA ASN A 39 5.18 -9.02 -16.01
C ASN A 39 5.94 -8.57 -17.28
N LEU A 40 6.95 -7.72 -17.12
CA LEU A 40 7.81 -7.29 -18.23
C LEU A 40 8.64 -8.45 -18.79
N LEU A 41 9.22 -9.29 -17.93
CA LEU A 41 10.05 -10.42 -18.34
C LEU A 41 9.26 -11.52 -19.05
N VAL A 42 8.02 -11.77 -18.64
CA VAL A 42 7.13 -12.74 -19.29
C VAL A 42 6.59 -12.21 -20.63
N GLY A 43 6.79 -10.92 -20.94
CA GLY A 43 6.33 -10.33 -22.18
C GLY A 43 4.81 -10.22 -22.29
N ALA A 44 4.11 -10.10 -21.15
CA ALA A 44 2.66 -9.99 -21.13
C ALA A 44 2.21 -8.64 -21.73
N MET A 45 1.90 -8.64 -23.02
CA MET A 45 1.63 -7.44 -23.85
C MET A 45 0.15 -7.02 -23.90
N GLY A 46 -0.65 -7.35 -22.88
CA GLY A 46 -2.03 -6.87 -22.79
C GLY A 46 -2.09 -5.40 -22.33
N THR A 47 -3.02 -4.61 -22.87
CA THR A 47 -3.25 -3.22 -22.42
C THR A 47 -3.48 -3.14 -20.91
N PHE A 48 -4.27 -4.08 -20.36
CA PHE A 48 -4.49 -4.19 -18.92
C PHE A 48 -3.18 -4.44 -18.16
N THR A 49 -2.35 -5.37 -18.62
CA THR A 49 -1.06 -5.69 -18.00
C THR A 49 -0.09 -4.52 -18.05
N ALA A 50 -0.08 -3.74 -19.14
CA ALA A 50 0.74 -2.53 -19.25
C ALA A 50 0.31 -1.45 -18.25
N VAL A 51 -1.01 -1.24 -18.09
CA VAL A 51 -1.57 -0.32 -17.09
C VAL A 51 -1.25 -0.82 -15.68
N GLN A 52 -1.48 -2.10 -15.39
CA GLN A 52 -1.18 -2.73 -14.11
C GLN A 52 0.31 -2.62 -13.75
N THR A 53 1.19 -2.87 -14.71
CA THR A 53 2.65 -2.83 -14.50
C THR A 53 3.12 -1.41 -14.22
N SER A 54 2.70 -0.44 -15.03
CA SER A 54 3.04 0.97 -14.78
C SER A 54 2.50 1.45 -13.42
N TYR A 55 1.28 1.02 -13.07
CA TYR A 55 0.68 1.30 -11.78
C TYR A 55 1.49 0.74 -10.61
N PHE A 56 1.87 -0.53 -10.66
CA PHE A 56 2.67 -1.19 -9.62
C PHE A 56 4.03 -0.53 -9.41
N ILE A 57 4.67 -0.05 -10.48
CA ILE A 57 5.93 0.69 -10.38
C ILE A 57 5.70 2.03 -9.67
N ILE A 58 4.74 2.84 -10.15
CA ILE A 58 4.48 4.18 -9.57
C ILE A 58 4.08 4.05 -8.10
N TYR A 59 3.15 3.15 -7.79
CA TYR A 59 2.68 2.96 -6.42
C TYR A 59 3.77 2.36 -5.53
N GLY A 60 4.54 1.38 -6.02
CA GLY A 60 5.64 0.78 -5.27
C GLY A 60 6.77 1.77 -4.97
N LEU A 61 7.07 2.69 -5.89
CA LEU A 61 8.01 3.79 -5.65
C LEU A 61 7.47 4.78 -4.60
N LEU A 62 6.18 5.13 -4.71
CA LEU A 62 5.52 6.00 -3.73
C LEU A 62 5.56 5.37 -2.33
N LEU A 63 5.24 4.08 -2.20
CA LEU A 63 5.29 3.36 -0.92
C LEU A 63 6.70 3.27 -0.34
N ASN A 64 7.74 3.29 -1.17
CA ASN A 64 9.13 3.30 -0.72
C ASN A 64 9.68 4.71 -0.45
N ALA A 65 8.93 5.76 -0.78
CA ALA A 65 9.37 7.13 -0.58
C ALA A 65 9.53 7.48 0.93
N PRO A 66 10.51 8.34 1.28
CA PRO A 66 10.70 8.79 2.64
C PRO A 66 9.69 9.90 3.01
N PHE A 67 8.44 9.51 3.32
CA PHE A 67 7.36 10.43 3.71
C PHE A 67 7.70 11.33 4.91
N THR A 68 8.62 10.89 5.79
CA THR A 68 9.10 11.67 6.94
C THR A 68 9.93 12.90 6.56
N LYS A 69 10.54 12.90 5.36
CA LYS A 69 11.38 13.99 4.85
C LYS A 69 10.62 14.97 3.97
N VAL A 70 9.31 14.76 3.74
CA VAL A 70 8.49 15.61 2.87
C VAL A 70 8.19 16.93 3.58
N PRO A 71 8.40 18.10 2.93
CA PRO A 71 8.05 19.40 3.51
C PRO A 71 6.54 19.54 3.77
N ASP A 72 6.15 20.26 4.82
CA ASP A 72 4.74 20.44 5.20
C ASP A 72 3.85 21.01 4.08
N ALA A 73 4.42 21.87 3.22
CA ALA A 73 3.73 22.44 2.08
C ALA A 73 3.24 21.38 1.07
N TYR A 74 3.98 20.27 0.93
CA TYR A 74 3.67 19.21 -0.03
C TYR A 74 3.06 17.96 0.62
N TRP A 75 3.18 17.82 1.95
CA TRP A 75 2.72 16.64 2.68
C TRP A 75 1.24 16.34 2.43
N LYS A 76 0.37 17.37 2.45
CA LYS A 76 -1.07 17.20 2.18
C LYS A 76 -1.33 16.65 0.76
N ARG A 77 -0.58 17.12 -0.23
CA ARG A 77 -0.69 16.65 -1.62
C ARG A 77 -0.20 15.22 -1.76
N VAL A 78 0.97 14.91 -1.20
CA VAL A 78 1.56 13.56 -1.22
C VAL A 78 0.66 12.55 -0.51
N TYR A 79 0.08 12.94 0.63
CA TYR A 79 -0.87 12.12 1.38
C TYR A 79 -2.18 11.92 0.61
N ALA A 80 -2.71 12.96 -0.05
CA ALA A 80 -3.89 12.82 -0.91
C ALA A 80 -3.62 11.90 -2.11
N VAL A 81 -2.43 12.01 -2.73
CA VAL A 81 -1.98 11.11 -3.80
C VAL A 81 -1.87 9.67 -3.28
N LEU A 82 -1.31 9.45 -2.09
CA LEU A 82 -1.25 8.13 -1.46
C LEU A 82 -2.66 7.53 -1.26
N ILE A 83 -3.62 8.31 -0.76
CA ILE A 83 -5.01 7.85 -0.58
C ILE A 83 -5.61 7.49 -1.93
N ALA A 84 -5.49 8.36 -2.93
CA ALA A 84 -6.03 8.14 -4.26
C ALA A 84 -5.45 6.88 -4.91
N LEU A 85 -4.13 6.67 -4.81
CA LEU A 85 -3.50 5.44 -5.29
C LEU A 85 -3.90 4.22 -4.44
N SER A 86 -4.01 4.33 -3.13
CA SER A 86 -4.42 3.17 -2.31
C SER A 86 -5.85 2.73 -2.66
N PHE A 87 -6.74 3.69 -2.95
CA PHE A 87 -8.09 3.41 -3.44
C PHE A 87 -8.07 2.79 -4.83
N LEU A 88 -7.37 3.41 -5.80
CA LEU A 88 -7.27 2.89 -7.16
C LEU A 88 -6.62 1.49 -7.21
N PHE A 89 -5.70 1.21 -6.31
CA PHE A 89 -5.09 -0.11 -6.16
C PHE A 89 -6.13 -1.19 -5.85
N VAL A 90 -7.13 -0.91 -5.01
CA VAL A 90 -8.22 -1.85 -4.71
C VAL A 90 -8.95 -2.26 -6.00
N PHE A 91 -9.33 -1.29 -6.83
CA PHE A 91 -10.02 -1.57 -8.10
C PHE A 91 -9.15 -2.37 -9.06
N LEU A 92 -7.87 -2.01 -9.16
CA LEU A 92 -6.92 -2.67 -10.02
C LEU A 92 -6.70 -4.14 -9.61
N MET A 93 -6.66 -4.41 -8.30
CA MET A 93 -6.58 -5.77 -7.77
C MET A 93 -7.88 -6.55 -8.01
N ILE A 94 -9.06 -5.93 -7.83
CA ILE A 94 -10.35 -6.57 -8.17
C ILE A 94 -10.39 -6.95 -9.66
N ALA A 95 -9.97 -6.03 -10.55
CA ALA A 95 -9.90 -6.29 -11.98
C ALA A 95 -8.92 -7.43 -12.30
N THR A 96 -7.76 -7.46 -11.63
CA THR A 96 -6.76 -8.53 -11.79
C THR A 96 -7.35 -9.90 -11.46
N VAL A 97 -8.03 -10.00 -10.32
CA VAL A 97 -8.73 -11.22 -9.90
C VAL A 97 -9.82 -11.60 -10.90
N MET A 98 -10.58 -10.63 -11.39
CA MET A 98 -11.66 -10.87 -12.35
C MET A 98 -11.12 -11.43 -13.69
N PHE A 99 -10.02 -10.90 -14.21
CA PHE A 99 -9.38 -11.47 -15.41
C PHE A 99 -8.87 -12.89 -15.17
N ALA A 100 -8.25 -13.15 -14.01
CA ALA A 100 -7.82 -14.49 -13.64
C ALA A 100 -9.00 -15.47 -13.51
N TYR A 101 -10.11 -14.99 -12.93
CA TYR A 101 -11.35 -15.74 -12.77
C TYR A 101 -11.97 -16.11 -14.12
N MET A 102 -12.10 -15.15 -15.04
CA MET A 102 -12.63 -15.41 -16.39
C MET A 102 -11.79 -16.47 -17.10
N ALA A 103 -10.46 -16.33 -17.05
CA ALA A 103 -9.56 -17.30 -17.69
C ALA A 103 -9.66 -18.70 -17.06
N ALA A 104 -9.85 -18.80 -15.74
CA ALA A 104 -10.04 -20.09 -15.06
C ALA A 104 -11.40 -20.72 -15.38
N ALA A 105 -12.46 -19.90 -15.46
CA ALA A 105 -13.80 -20.34 -15.84
C ALA A 105 -13.83 -20.90 -17.27
N ASP A 106 -13.14 -20.24 -18.21
CA ASP A 106 -13.01 -20.72 -19.60
C ASP A 106 -12.30 -22.08 -19.69
N ARG A 107 -11.39 -22.38 -18.75
CA ARG A 107 -10.70 -23.67 -18.64
C ARG A 107 -11.47 -24.73 -17.85
N GLY A 108 -12.64 -24.39 -17.30
CA GLY A 108 -13.41 -25.28 -16.43
C GLY A 108 -12.72 -25.61 -15.11
N GLU A 109 -11.72 -24.82 -14.69
CA GLU A 109 -10.96 -25.03 -13.46
C GLU A 109 -11.77 -24.59 -12.23
N LYS A 110 -11.55 -25.27 -11.10
CA LYS A 110 -12.11 -24.82 -9.82
C LYS A 110 -11.50 -23.47 -9.43
N LEU A 111 -12.39 -22.54 -9.10
CA LEU A 111 -12.07 -21.17 -8.79
C LEU A 111 -11.38 -21.12 -7.41
N GLY A 112 -10.10 -20.74 -7.41
CA GLY A 112 -9.37 -20.47 -6.18
C GLY A 112 -9.82 -19.16 -5.54
N VAL A 113 -9.74 -19.07 -4.21
CA VAL A 113 -9.97 -17.82 -3.50
C VAL A 113 -8.73 -16.92 -3.72
N PRO A 114 -8.91 -15.66 -4.14
CA PRO A 114 -7.81 -14.72 -4.42
C PRO A 114 -7.20 -14.14 -3.13
N GLY A 115 -6.65 -15.02 -2.29
CA GLY A 115 -6.10 -14.66 -0.99
C GLY A 115 -4.86 -13.76 -1.08
N PHE A 116 -4.04 -13.93 -2.13
CA PHE A 116 -2.85 -13.13 -2.34
C PHE A 116 -3.22 -11.67 -2.65
N GLU A 117 -4.13 -11.45 -3.60
CA GLU A 117 -4.58 -10.13 -4.00
C GLU A 117 -5.28 -9.41 -2.85
N GLY A 118 -6.13 -10.12 -2.08
CA GLY A 118 -6.75 -9.58 -0.88
C GLY A 118 -5.75 -9.14 0.19
N THR A 119 -4.68 -9.92 0.39
CA THR A 119 -3.60 -9.58 1.34
C THR A 119 -2.88 -8.30 0.91
N LEU A 120 -2.60 -8.15 -0.39
CA LEU A 120 -1.96 -6.94 -0.92
C LEU A 120 -2.85 -5.71 -0.71
N ILE A 121 -4.17 -5.83 -0.95
CA ILE A 121 -5.13 -4.74 -0.71
C ILE A 121 -5.10 -4.32 0.75
N PHE A 122 -5.15 -5.28 1.68
CA PHE A 122 -5.13 -4.99 3.10
C PHE A 122 -3.84 -4.24 3.50
N LEU A 123 -2.69 -4.72 3.05
CA LEU A 123 -1.40 -4.08 3.30
C LEU A 123 -1.33 -2.67 2.71
N ALA A 124 -1.91 -2.45 1.53
CA ALA A 124 -1.95 -1.15 0.86
C ALA A 124 -2.82 -0.15 1.63
N LEU A 125 -4.03 -0.55 2.01
CA LEU A 125 -4.95 0.29 2.77
C LEU A 125 -4.41 0.62 4.17
N LEU A 126 -3.67 -0.31 4.79
CA LEU A 126 -3.00 -0.08 6.06
C LEU A 126 -1.96 1.07 5.99
N GLN A 127 -1.37 1.33 4.82
CA GLN A 127 -0.35 2.39 4.69
C GLN A 127 -0.93 3.80 4.90
N VAL A 128 -2.20 4.01 4.58
CA VAL A 128 -2.88 5.30 4.75
C VAL A 128 -2.88 5.75 6.21
N PRO A 129 -3.48 5.00 7.16
CA PRO A 129 -3.45 5.39 8.58
C PRO A 129 -2.04 5.35 9.16
N VAL A 130 -1.17 4.42 8.73
CA VAL A 130 0.23 4.36 9.20
C VAL A 130 0.97 5.66 8.90
N ILE A 131 0.87 6.17 7.68
CA ILE A 131 1.56 7.42 7.30
C ILE A 131 0.95 8.63 8.01
N LEU A 132 -0.37 8.62 8.25
CA LEU A 132 -1.04 9.66 9.04
C LEU A 132 -0.51 9.70 10.49
N PHE A 133 -0.51 8.55 11.16
CA PHE A 133 -0.08 8.43 12.54
C PHE A 133 1.43 8.64 12.73
N GLN A 134 2.24 8.33 11.73
CA GLN A 134 3.68 8.66 11.76
C GLN A 134 3.94 10.17 11.78
N ARG A 135 3.07 10.96 11.17
CA ARG A 135 3.20 12.42 11.14
C ARG A 135 2.49 13.09 12.31
N LYS A 136 1.35 12.54 12.74
CA LYS A 136 0.55 13.04 13.87
C LYS A 136 0.38 11.95 14.91
N PRO A 137 1.41 11.70 15.72
CA PRO A 137 1.34 10.67 16.75
C PRO A 137 0.31 10.99 17.84
N ASP A 138 0.00 12.28 18.05
CA ASP A 138 -1.02 12.77 19.00
C ASP A 138 -2.45 12.28 18.69
N LEU A 139 -2.70 11.70 17.51
CA LEU A 139 -3.99 11.09 17.16
C LEU A 139 -4.14 9.66 17.73
N LEU A 140 -3.10 9.11 18.37
CA LEU A 140 -3.09 7.78 18.97
C LEU A 140 -3.23 7.80 20.51
N ASP A 141 -3.28 8.98 21.11
CA ASP A 141 -3.61 9.21 22.53
C ASP A 141 -5.14 9.12 22.76
#